data_AF-A0A9W4SNU7-F1
#
_entry.id   AF-A0A9W4SNU7-F1
#
_cell.length_a   1.000
_cell.length_b   1.000
_cell.length_c   1.000
_cell.angle_alpha   90.00
_cell.angle_beta   90.00
_cell.angle_gamma   90.00
#
_symmetry.space_group_name_H-M   'P 1'
#
loop_
_entity.id
_entity.type
_entity.pdbx_description
1 polymer ?
#
loop_
_entity_poly.entity_id
_entity_poly.type
_entity_poly.pdbx_seq_one_letter_code
_entity_poly.pdbx_strand_id
1 'polypeptide(L)'
;MLLQQIHSGKSNGLVQSFHTAYWENSRYIVYGTGNKLVIYNGLSELIQTIDASEFLEESPNQEKIFSTEISEFDGKVLITLVTDNLIF
;
A
#
# COMPACT_ATOMS: atom_id res chain seq x y z
N MET A 1 -12.49 -14.65 -19.85
CA MET A 1 -11.87 -14.96 -18.56
C MET A 1 -12.53 -14.06 -17.52
N LEU A 2 -13.22 -14.63 -16.53
CA LEU A 2 -13.92 -13.87 -15.49
C LEU A 2 -12.99 -13.82 -14.28
N LEU A 3 -12.61 -12.62 -13.82
CA LEU A 3 -11.81 -12.47 -12.61
C LEU A 3 -12.70 -12.78 -11.41
N GLN A 4 -12.47 -13.93 -10.78
CA GLN A 4 -13.17 -14.31 -9.55
C GLN A 4 -12.45 -13.65 -8.36
N GLN A 5 -13.21 -12.91 -7.56
CA GLN A 5 -12.71 -12.41 -6.28
C GLN A 5 -12.45 -13.59 -5.34
N ILE A 6 -11.18 -13.82 -5.01
CA ILE A 6 -10.72 -15.00 -4.27
C ILE A 6 -10.70 -14.76 -2.75
N HIS A 7 -11.00 -13.54 -2.30
CA HIS A 7 -10.97 -13.18 -0.89
C HIS A 7 -12.24 -12.42 -0.47
N SER A 8 -12.90 -12.89 0.60
CA SER A 8 -14.01 -12.21 1.27
C SER A 8 -13.56 -10.99 2.09
N GLY A 9 -12.37 -10.46 1.79
CA GLY A 9 -11.78 -9.32 2.48
C GLY A 9 -12.59 -8.08 2.16
N LYS A 10 -13.34 -7.61 3.17
CA LYS A 10 -13.88 -6.26 3.35
C LYS A 10 -13.48 -5.32 2.21
N SER A 11 -14.43 -4.88 1.38
CA SER A 11 -14.25 -3.67 0.61
C SER A 11 -13.96 -2.55 1.61
N ASN A 12 -12.69 -2.26 1.86
CA ASN A 12 -12.34 -1.12 2.68
C ASN A 12 -12.81 0.09 1.86
N GLY A 13 -13.78 0.85 2.35
CA GLY A 13 -14.37 1.98 1.62
C GLY A 13 -13.43 3.16 1.41
N LEU A 14 -12.14 2.99 1.74
CA LEU A 14 -11.08 3.95 1.53
C LEU A 14 -10.45 3.72 0.16
N VAL A 15 -10.07 4.81 -0.51
CA VAL A 15 -9.28 4.76 -1.74
C VAL A 15 -8.03 3.91 -1.47
N GLN A 16 -7.95 2.75 -2.11
CA GLN A 16 -6.78 1.88 -2.04
C GLN A 16 -5.87 2.24 -3.22
N SER A 17 -4.71 2.81 -2.93
CA SER A 17 -3.62 2.78 -3.90
C SER A 17 -2.99 1.40 -3.87
N PHE A 18 -2.78 0.81 -5.04
CA PHE A 18 -2.01 -0.42 -5.17
C PHE A 18 -1.00 -0.28 -6.31
N HIS A 19 0.10 -1.03 -6.20
CA HIS A 19 1.11 -1.15 -7.24
C HIS A 19 1.63 -2.58 -7.28
N THR A 20 1.99 -3.05 -8.47
CA THR A 20 2.59 -4.37 -8.67
C THR A 20 3.89 -4.23 -9.43
N ALA A 21 4.94 -4.89 -8.95
CA ALA A 21 6.27 -4.86 -9.55
C ALA A 21 6.88 -6.26 -9.58
N TYR A 22 7.82 -6.47 -10.49
CA TYR A 22 8.70 -7.63 -10.47
C TYR A 22 10.07 -7.26 -9.90
N TRP A 23 10.48 -7.93 -8.83
CA TRP A 23 11.77 -7.72 -8.17
C TRP A 23 12.33 -9.07 -7.70
N GLU A 24 13.64 -9.29 -7.84
CA GLU A 24 14.31 -10.55 -7.45
C GLU A 24 13.58 -11.85 -7.83
N ASN A 25 13.16 -11.96 -9.09
CA ASN A 25 12.43 -13.12 -9.62
C ASN A 25 11.06 -13.41 -8.97
N SER A 26 10.49 -12.43 -8.27
CA SER A 26 9.18 -12.53 -7.65
C SER A 26 8.31 -11.34 -8.03
N ARG A 27 7.01 -11.58 -8.15
CA ARG A 27 6.02 -10.49 -8.27
C ARG A 27 5.69 -10.01 -6.87
N TYR A 28 5.48 -8.72 -6.71
CA TYR A 28 4.98 -8.13 -5.47
C TYR A 28 3.70 -7.36 -5.74
N ILE A 29 2.85 -7.32 -4.73
CA ILE A 29 1.67 -6.47 -4.67
C ILE A 29 1.83 -5.64 -3.41
N VAL A 30 1.92 -4.32 -3.58
CA VAL A 30 1.88 -3.37 -2.47
C VAL A 30 0.57 -2.61 -2.54
N TYR A 31 -0.09 -2.41 -1.41
CA TYR A 31 -1.27 -1.56 -1.36
C TYR A 31 -1.39 -0.79 -0.04
N GLY A 32 -1.86 0.45 -0.14
CA GLY A 32 -2.20 1.31 0.98
C GLY A 32 -3.64 1.09 1.41
N THR A 33 -3.87 1.03 2.72
CA THR A 33 -5.20 0.90 3.32
C THR A 33 -5.28 1.71 4.62
N GLY A 34 -5.80 2.93 4.54
CA GLY A 34 -5.73 3.89 5.65
C GLY A 34 -4.28 4.35 5.84
N ASN A 35 -3.74 4.18 7.04
CA ASN A 35 -2.34 4.45 7.37
C ASN A 35 -1.43 3.22 7.18
N LYS A 36 -1.95 2.07 6.70
CA LYS A 36 -1.18 0.84 6.60
C LYS A 36 -0.75 0.54 5.17
N LEU A 37 0.53 0.26 4.98
CA LEU A 37 1.09 -0.30 3.77
C LEU A 37 1.17 -1.83 3.93
N VAL A 38 0.62 -2.58 2.98
CA VAL A 38 0.61 -4.05 3.01
C VAL A 38 1.33 -4.58 1.79
N ILE A 39 2.21 -5.56 2.00
CA ILE A 39 3.08 -6.14 0.97
C ILE A 39 2.82 -7.64 0.89
N TYR A 40 2.46 -8.11 -0.31
CA TYR A 40 2.34 -9.52 -0.65
C TYR A 40 3.33 -9.88 -1.76
N ASN A 41 3.73 -11.15 -1.80
CA ASN A 41 4.40 -11.72 -2.97
C ASN A 41 3.40 -12.27 -3.99
N GLY A 42 3.90 -12.74 -5.14
CA GLY A 42 3.13 -13.26 -6.26
C GLY A 42 2.42 -14.58 -5.96
N LEU A 43 2.75 -15.22 -4.83
CA LEU A 43 2.09 -16.43 -4.32
C LEU A 43 0.94 -16.10 -3.36
N SER A 44 0.61 -14.81 -3.18
CA SER A 44 -0.40 -14.32 -2.23
C SER A 44 -0.01 -14.55 -0.76
N GLU A 45 1.28 -14.68 -0.47
CA GLU A 45 1.79 -14.75 0.90
C GLU A 45 2.03 -13.33 1.42
N LEU A 46 1.55 -13.05 2.64
CA LEU A 46 1.78 -11.78 3.32
C LEU A 46 3.26 -11.70 3.71
N ILE A 47 3.98 -10.72 3.16
CA ILE A 47 5.38 -10.47 3.46
C ILE A 47 5.48 -9.53 4.66
N GLN A 48 4.77 -8.40 4.61
CA GLN A 48 4.86 -7.38 5.64
C GLN A 48 3.61 -6.50 5.70
N THR A 49 3.34 -5.95 6.88
CA THR A 49 2.46 -4.80 7.07
C THR A 49 3.24 -3.74 7.83
N ILE A 50 3.22 -2.51 7.33
CA ILE A 50 3.92 -1.36 7.89
C ILE A 50 2.88 -0.30 8.24
N ASP A 51 2.94 0.24 9.44
CA ASP A 51 2.14 1.41 9.82
C ASP A 51 2.88 2.69 9.43
N ALA A 52 2.32 3.47 8.50
CA ALA A 52 2.95 4.70 8.02
C ALA A 52 3.09 5.77 9.11
N SER A 53 2.30 5.68 10.20
CA SER A 53 2.43 6.59 11.35
C SER A 53 3.76 6.40 12.09
N GLU A 54 4.46 5.28 11.91
CA GLU A 54 5.80 5.08 12.48
C GLU A 54 6.84 6.01 11.85
N PHE A 55 6.59 6.56 10.66
CA PHE A 55 7.52 7.45 9.94
C PHE A 55 7.18 8.93 10.09
N LEU A 56 6.13 9.29 10.84
CA LEU A 56 5.59 10.64 10.90
C LEU A 56 5.57 11.11 12.35
N GLU A 57 6.31 12.18 12.63
CA GLU A 57 6.48 12.70 14.00
C GLU A 57 5.26 13.53 14.49
N GLU A 58 4.34 13.92 13.60
CA GLU A 58 3.25 14.85 13.94
C GLU A 58 1.88 14.43 13.37
N SER A 59 0.91 14.23 14.27
CA SER A 59 -0.56 14.13 14.02
C SER A 59 -1.12 12.74 13.61
N PRO A 60 -1.37 11.84 14.57
CA PRO A 60 -1.80 10.45 14.31
C PRO A 60 -3.21 10.28 13.70
N ASN A 61 -3.96 11.35 13.43
CA ASN A 61 -5.41 11.24 13.27
C ASN A 61 -5.97 11.42 11.85
N GLN A 62 -5.18 11.76 10.83
CA GLN A 62 -5.74 12.05 9.50
C GLN A 62 -4.94 11.53 8.29
N GLU A 63 -3.79 10.89 8.52
CA GLU A 63 -2.90 10.55 7.41
C GLU A 63 -3.34 9.26 6.72
N LYS A 64 -3.66 9.40 5.42
CA LYS A 64 -4.04 8.29 4.56
C LYS A 64 -3.00 8.15 3.45
N ILE A 65 -2.56 6.92 3.21
CA ILE A 65 -1.76 6.58 2.04
C ILE A 65 -2.60 6.87 0.81
N PHE A 66 -2.16 7.83 0.02
CA PHE A 66 -2.81 8.28 -1.20
C PHE A 66 -2.27 7.56 -2.43
N SER A 67 -0.95 7.38 -2.49
CA SER A 67 -0.31 6.55 -3.52
C SER A 67 0.78 5.65 -2.93
N THR A 68 1.06 4.56 -3.62
CA THR A 68 2.20 3.68 -3.32
C THR A 68 2.80 3.16 -4.62
N GLU A 69 4.12 3.05 -4.66
CA GLU A 69 4.88 2.52 -5.79
C GLU A 69 6.03 1.65 -5.25
N ILE A 70 6.42 0.61 -6.00
CA ILE A 70 7.58 -0.23 -5.66
C ILE A 70 8.53 -0.26 -6.85
N SER A 71 9.82 -0.09 -6.54
CA SER A 71 10.91 -0.10 -7.51
C SER A 71 11.24 -1.54 -7.93
N GLU A 72 11.19 -1.82 -9.23
CA GLU A 72 11.70 -3.09 -9.80
C GLU A 72 13.22 -3.21 -9.72
N PHE A 73 13.92 -2.08 -9.52
CA PHE A 73 15.38 -2.03 -9.48
C PHE A 73 15.95 -2.50 -8.13
N ASP A 74 15.37 -2.03 -7.03
CA ASP A 74 15.91 -2.25 -5.68
C ASP A 74 14.86 -2.63 -4.62
N GLY A 75 13.61 -2.89 -5.03
CA GLY A 75 12.54 -3.35 -4.13
C GLY A 75 12.04 -2.31 -3.13
N LYS A 76 12.54 -1.07 -3.20
CA LYS A 76 12.10 0.00 -2.31
C LYS A 76 10.67 0.40 -2.61
N VAL A 77 9.92 0.68 -1.55
CA VAL A 77 8.55 1.15 -1.63
C VAL A 77 8.51 2.64 -1.33
N LEU A 78 7.87 3.40 -2.21
CA LEU A 78 7.53 4.80 -2.01
C LEU A 78 6.05 4.89 -1.65
N ILE A 79 5.73 5.75 -0.69
CA ILE A 79 4.35 6.07 -0.32
C ILE A 79 4.17 7.59 -0.37
N THR A 80 3.03 8.03 -0.89
CA THR A 80 2.58 9.42 -0.78
C THR A 80 1.44 9.47 0.21
N LEU A 81 1.54 10.41 1.15
CA LEU A 81 0.57 10.62 2.21
C LEU A 81 -0.20 11.91 1.91
N VAL A 82 -1.51 11.88 2.10
CA VAL A 82 -2.30 13.12 2.16
C VAL A 82 -2.31 13.60 3.60
N THR A 83 -1.80 14.81 3.81
CA THR A 83 -2.08 15.59 5.00
C THR A 83 -3.29 16.47 4.70
N ASP A 84 -4.29 16.52 5.59
CA ASP A 84 -5.56 17.22 5.37
C ASP A 84 -5.43 18.77 5.28
N ASN A 85 -4.22 19.31 5.14
CA ASN A 85 -3.94 20.73 4.97
C ASN A 85 -3.97 21.14 3.48
N LEU A 86 -5.18 21.27 2.94
CA LEU A 86 -5.43 22.07 1.73
C LEU A 86 -5.28 23.55 2.09
N ILE A 87 -4.12 24.14 1.81
CA ILE A 87 -3.93 25.59 1.79
C ILE A 87 -4.13 26.05 0.34
N PHE A 88 -5.15 26.88 0.10
CA PHE A 88 -5.35 27.63 -1.14
C PHE A 88 -4.57 28.94 -1.09
#